data_AF-A0A1U8CSZ0-F1
#
_entry.id   AF-A0A1U8CSZ0-F1
#
_cell.length_a   1.000
_cell.length_b   1.000
_cell.length_c   1.000
_cell.angle_alpha   90.00
_cell.angle_beta   90.00
_cell.angle_gamma   90.00
#
_symmetry.space_group_name_H-M   'P 1'
#
loop_
_entity.id
_entity.type
_entity.pdbx_description
1 polymer ?
#
loop_
_entity_poly.entity_id
_entity_poly.type
_entity_poly.pdbx_seq_one_letter_code
_entity_poly.pdbx_strand_id
1 'polypeptide(L)'
;MDYSLLMSIHNIDHAQREPINNEAQHAVDTRRPAPQKALYSTAMESIQGEARRGGTVETEDHMGGIPARNSKGERLLLYIGIIDILQSYR
;
A
#
# COMPACT_ATOMS: atom_id res chain seq x y z
N MET A 1 13.58 4.67 35.71
CA MET A 1 12.48 4.14 34.88
C MET A 1 13.04 4.17 33.48
N ASP A 2 13.32 2.99 32.95
CA ASP A 2 14.27 2.84 31.83
C ASP A 2 13.57 2.18 30.63
N TYR A 3 12.28 2.51 30.43
CA TYR A 3 11.55 2.08 29.25
C TYR A 3 11.84 3.00 28.07
N SER A 4 11.71 2.46 26.86
CA SER A 4 11.92 3.20 25.62
C SER A 4 10.65 3.22 24.77
N LEU A 5 10.54 4.21 23.90
CA LEU A 5 9.55 4.23 22.83
C LEU A 5 10.21 3.64 21.58
N LEU A 6 9.76 2.46 21.16
CA LEU A 6 10.09 1.90 19.85
C LEU A 6 9.24 2.59 18.79
N MET A 7 9.88 3.08 17.72
CA MET A 7 9.23 3.67 16.57
C MET A 7 9.71 3.00 15.29
N SER A 8 8.76 2.44 14.53
CA SER A 8 8.99 1.93 13.18
C SER A 8 8.44 2.91 12.16
N ILE A 9 9.22 3.19 11.11
CA ILE A 9 8.85 4.11 10.04
C ILE A 9 8.77 3.32 8.73
N HIS A 10 7.59 3.22 8.15
CA HIS A 10 7.39 2.64 6.83
C HIS A 10 7.20 3.77 5.80
N ASN A 11 8.15 3.94 4.88
CA ASN A 11 8.03 4.91 3.80
C ASN A 11 7.31 4.25 2.61
N ILE A 12 6.05 4.62 2.42
CA ILE A 12 5.16 4.04 1.41
C ILE A 12 5.67 4.38 0.01
N ASP A 13 6.07 5.64 -0.20
CA ASP A 13 6.53 6.11 -1.52
C ASP A 13 7.86 5.45 -1.91
N HIS A 14 8.72 5.16 -0.93
CA HIS A 14 9.93 4.37 -1.17
C HIS A 14 9.60 2.90 -1.51
N ALA A 15 8.70 2.26 -0.75
CA ALA A 15 8.30 0.88 -0.98
C ALA A 15 7.66 0.66 -2.37
N GLN A 16 6.95 1.65 -2.90
CA GLN A 16 6.35 1.62 -4.24
C GLN A 16 7.38 1.82 -5.37
N ARG A 17 8.55 2.37 -5.08
CA ARG A 17 9.59 2.70 -6.08
C ARG A 17 10.62 1.59 -6.27
N GLU A 18 10.69 0.64 -5.34
CA GLU A 18 11.51 -0.56 -5.49
C GLU A 18 11.07 -1.32 -6.75
N PRO A 19 11.99 -1.61 -7.70
CA PRO A 19 11.63 -2.33 -8.91
C PRO A 19 11.10 -3.70 -8.52
N ILE A 20 9.96 -4.05 -9.10
CA ILE A 20 9.29 -5.34 -9.04
C ILE A 20 10.15 -6.42 -9.74
N ASN A 21 11.41 -6.60 -9.34
CA ASN A 21 12.28 -7.64 -9.90
C ASN A 21 12.12 -8.97 -9.15
N ASN A 22 11.17 -9.04 -8.21
CA ASN A 22 10.82 -10.25 -7.46
C ASN A 22 9.47 -10.87 -7.88
N GLU A 23 8.75 -10.31 -8.86
CA GLU A 23 7.52 -10.93 -9.42
C GLU A 23 7.79 -11.92 -10.56
N ALA A 24 9.05 -12.28 -10.83
CA ALA A 24 9.41 -13.28 -11.84
C ALA A 24 9.02 -14.73 -11.45
N GLN A 25 8.24 -14.95 -10.39
CA GLN A 25 7.73 -16.28 -10.02
C GLN A 25 6.21 -16.46 -10.19
N HIS A 26 5.47 -15.47 -10.69
CA HIS A 26 4.05 -15.65 -11.06
C HIS A 26 3.82 -15.39 -12.55
N ALA A 27 4.63 -16.05 -13.39
CA ALA A 27 4.34 -16.19 -14.81
C ALA A 27 3.20 -17.21 -15.01
N VAL A 28 1.95 -16.76 -14.85
CA VAL A 28 0.79 -17.47 -15.41
C VAL A 28 0.24 -16.66 -16.58
N ASP A 29 0.74 -17.07 -17.75
CA ASP A 29 0.14 -17.09 -19.09
C ASP A 29 -0.62 -15.84 -19.57
N THR A 30 0.11 -14.88 -20.15
CA THR A 30 -0.46 -13.79 -20.96
C THR A 30 -0.42 -14.11 -22.46
N ARG A 31 -1.17 -15.11 -22.92
CA ARG A 31 -1.48 -15.21 -24.36
C ARG A 31 -2.68 -14.33 -24.71
N ARG A 32 -2.41 -13.11 -25.19
CA ARG A 32 -3.41 -12.21 -25.77
C ARG A 32 -3.90 -12.76 -27.12
N PRO A 33 -5.20 -13.00 -27.33
CA PRO A 33 -5.77 -13.18 -28.67
C PRO A 33 -5.85 -11.84 -29.40
N ALA A 34 -5.72 -11.86 -30.73
CA ALA A 34 -5.79 -10.68 -31.61
C ALA A 34 -7.13 -9.89 -31.46
N PRO A 35 -7.14 -8.57 -31.72
CA PRO A 35 -8.29 -7.72 -31.45
C PRO A 35 -9.44 -8.02 -32.41
N GLN A 36 -10.53 -8.59 -31.90
CA GLN A 36 -11.83 -8.65 -32.58
C GLN A 36 -12.69 -7.48 -32.07
N LYS A 37 -13.26 -6.68 -32.99
CA LYS A 37 -14.18 -5.59 -32.65
C LYS A 37 -15.42 -6.18 -31.97
N ALA A 38 -15.60 -5.89 -30.68
CA ALA A 38 -16.78 -6.31 -29.93
C ALA A 38 -18.00 -5.53 -30.42
N LEU A 39 -18.91 -6.23 -31.11
CA LEU A 39 -20.20 -5.66 -31.56
C LEU A 39 -21.21 -5.51 -30.41
N TYR A 40 -20.87 -6.00 -29.21
CA TYR A 40 -21.70 -5.91 -28.01
C TYR A 40 -20.80 -5.67 -26.81
N SER A 41 -21.14 -4.64 -26.02
CA SER A 41 -20.38 -4.23 -24.85
C SER A 41 -20.36 -5.35 -23.81
N THR A 42 -19.17 -5.65 -23.27
CA THR A 42 -19.02 -6.66 -22.20
C THR A 42 -19.14 -5.99 -20.83
N ALA A 43 -19.52 -6.75 -19.80
CA ALA A 43 -19.75 -6.22 -18.45
C ALA A 43 -18.56 -5.43 -17.87
N MET A 44 -17.31 -5.72 -18.25
CA MET A 44 -16.15 -4.92 -17.83
C MET A 44 -16.15 -3.50 -18.41
N GLU A 45 -16.75 -3.30 -19.58
CA GLU A 45 -16.81 -2.02 -20.29
C GLU A 45 -17.92 -1.11 -19.73
N SER A 46 -18.98 -1.68 -19.13
CA SER A 46 -20.07 -0.93 -18.48
C SER A 46 -19.77 -0.51 -17.03
N ILE A 47 -18.78 -1.13 -16.38
CA ILE A 47 -18.41 -0.84 -14.98
C ILE A 47 -17.52 0.40 -14.86
N GLN A 48 -16.92 0.86 -15.96
CA GLN A 48 -16.21 2.16 -16.02
C GLN A 48 -17.16 3.31 -16.39
N GLY A 49 -18.39 3.28 -15.89
CA GLY A 49 -19.30 4.41 -15.93
C GLY A 49 -18.73 5.57 -15.11
N GLU A 50 -18.27 6.61 -15.81
CA GLU A 50 -18.26 8.04 -15.45
C GLU A 50 -18.27 8.39 -13.96
N ALA A 51 -17.41 7.76 -13.18
CA ALA A 51 -17.17 8.17 -11.82
C ALA A 51 -16.13 9.28 -11.90
N ARG A 52 -16.55 10.52 -11.66
CA ARG A 52 -15.68 11.58 -11.12
C ARG A 52 -15.16 11.12 -9.75
N ARG A 53 -14.35 10.06 -9.73
CA ARG A 53 -13.64 9.56 -8.56
C ARG A 53 -12.34 10.35 -8.46
N GLY A 54 -12.46 11.53 -7.87
CA GLY A 54 -11.33 12.08 -7.14
C GLY A 54 -10.98 11.06 -6.04
N GLY A 55 -9.86 10.37 -6.23
CA GLY A 55 -9.14 9.60 -5.22
C GLY A 55 -9.91 8.45 -4.60
N THR A 56 -9.73 7.25 -5.14
CA THR A 56 -9.93 6.01 -4.40
C THR A 56 -9.05 6.01 -3.14
N VAL A 57 -9.63 6.33 -1.98
CA VAL A 57 -9.13 5.89 -0.67
C VAL A 57 -9.55 4.43 -0.53
N GLU A 58 -8.92 3.55 -1.30
CA GLU A 58 -9.36 2.15 -1.42
C GLU A 58 -8.13 1.23 -1.39
N THR A 59 -7.32 1.27 -0.30
CA THR A 59 -6.55 0.10 0.20
C THR A 59 -5.82 0.30 1.54
N GLU A 60 -5.91 1.44 2.24
CA GLU A 60 -5.09 1.70 3.46
C GLU A 60 -5.76 1.35 4.80
N ASP A 61 -7.01 0.89 4.81
CA ASP A 61 -7.86 0.76 6.02
C ASP A 61 -7.58 -0.50 6.86
N HIS A 62 -6.51 -1.25 6.59
CA HIS A 62 -6.12 -2.46 7.35
C HIS A 62 -4.74 -2.35 7.99
N MET A 63 -3.99 -1.30 7.69
CA MET A 63 -2.63 -1.13 8.19
C MET A 63 -2.67 -0.21 9.41
N GLY A 64 -2.83 -0.78 10.61
CA GLY A 64 -3.10 -0.08 11.89
C GLY A 64 -1.99 0.85 12.42
N GLY A 65 -1.24 1.52 11.55
CA GLY A 65 -0.25 2.54 11.87
C GLY A 65 -0.81 3.96 11.77
N ILE A 66 -0.01 4.94 12.17
CA ILE A 66 -0.34 6.36 12.17
C ILE A 66 0.16 6.99 10.86
N PRO A 67 -0.73 7.53 10.01
CA PRO A 67 -0.30 8.19 8.77
C PRO A 67 0.46 9.48 9.07
N ALA A 68 1.57 9.69 8.37
CA ALA A 68 2.44 10.86 8.52
C ALA A 68 3.09 11.27 7.20
N ARG A 69 3.78 12.42 7.20
CA ARG A 69 4.62 12.88 6.08
C ARG A 69 5.98 13.34 6.58
N ASN A 70 7.02 13.11 5.79
CA ASN A 70 8.35 13.66 6.08
C ASN A 70 8.51 15.10 5.52
N SER A 71 9.68 15.70 5.75
CA SER A 71 9.99 17.06 5.25
C SER A 71 10.01 17.18 3.73
N LYS A 72 10.12 16.07 2.99
CA LYS A 72 10.01 16.02 1.52
C LYS A 72 8.58 15.82 1.04
N GLY A 73 7.62 15.65 1.94
CA GLY A 73 6.21 15.39 1.64
C GLY A 73 5.89 13.93 1.33
N GLU A 74 6.86 13.01 1.46
CA GLU A 74 6.64 11.58 1.20
C GLU A 74 5.71 10.97 2.25
N ARG A 75 4.87 10.03 1.82
CA ARG A 75 3.92 9.31 2.68
C ARG A 75 4.64 8.30 3.56
N LEU A 76 4.45 8.45 4.87
CA LEU A 76 4.94 7.54 5.88
C LEU A 76 3.77 6.90 6.63
N LEU A 77 4.00 5.69 7.13
CA LEU A 77 3.19 5.06 8.15
C LEU A 77 4.03 4.72 9.37
N LEU A 78 3.64 5.23 10.53
CA LEU A 78 4.37 5.10 11.78
C LEU A 78 3.73 4.03 12.67
N TYR A 79 4.57 3.24 13.35
CA TYR A 79 4.13 2.34 14.42
C TYR A 79 4.92 2.65 15.67
N ILE A 80 4.24 2.79 16.80
CA ILE A 80 4.85 3.15 18.08
C ILE A 80 4.48 2.14 19.15
N GLY A 81 5.41 1.86 20.07
CA GLY A 81 5.17 0.99 21.21
C GLY A 81 6.13 1.27 22.35
N ILE A 82 5.66 1.15 23.58
CA ILE A 82 6.54 1.21 24.76
C ILE A 82 7.17 -0.17 24.95
N ILE A 83 8.48 -0.23 25.10
CA ILE A 83 9.25 -1.46 25.30
C ILE A 83 9.96 -1.44 26.66
N ASP A 84 10.49 -2.59 27.08
CA ASP A 84 11.30 -2.76 28.30
C ASP A 84 10.58 -2.37 29.61
N ILE A 85 9.26 -2.52 29.65
CA ILE A 85 8.40 -2.08 30.77
C ILE A 85 8.51 -2.93 32.04
N LEU A 86 9.24 -4.05 32.00
CA LEU A 86 9.32 -4.99 33.12
C LEU A 86 10.45 -4.67 34.11
N GLN A 87 11.31 -3.69 33.81
CA GLN A 87 12.37 -3.27 34.72
C GLN A 87 11.80 -2.39 35.83
N SER A 88 11.60 -2.98 37.01
CA SER A 88 11.28 -2.26 38.24
C SER A 88 12.49 -2.25 39.18
N TYR A 89 12.91 -1.06 39.62
CA TYR A 89 13.88 -0.91 40.70
C TYR A 89 13.11 -0.84 42.02
N ARG A 90 13.53 -1.64 43.01
CA ARG A 90 12.98 -1.65 44.36
C ARG A 90 13.71 -0.67 45.26
#